data_AF-A0A952VIV1-F1
#
_entry.id   AF-A0A952VIV1-F1
#
_cell.length_a   1.000
_cell.length_b   1.000
_cell.length_c   1.000
_cell.angle_alpha   90.00
_cell.angle_beta   90.00
_cell.angle_gamma   90.00
#
_symmetry.space_group_name_H-M   'P 1'
#
loop_
_entity.id
_entity.type
_entity.pdbx_description
1 polymer ?
#
loop_
_entity_poly.entity_id
_entity_poly.type
_entity_poly.pdbx_seq_one_letter_code
_entity_poly.pdbx_strand_id
1 'polypeptide(L)'
;MNHTLHIVTAIVLALTLTACSSHRSASPRITTGQAVEGESRIYLAGDMYFGPQLDAEAFERMADRGVRTVINLRSTSEMIELARDTIDEEGGTPGFDEAAALSALGINYIHIPLGGDDGYEPADVDAFAHAIESAHGPVLVHCLSGARARVMWQAYLVRERGYTLDQAVEITRTLGDQPYSIERLLGKRIHQKPTRALQQSN
;
A
#
# COMPACT_ATOMS: atom_id res chain seq x y z
N MET A 1 6.14 -12.41 79.57
CA MET A 1 6.64 -13.69 79.03
C MET A 1 6.25 -13.78 77.56
N ASN A 2 7.27 -13.75 76.70
CA ASN A 2 7.42 -14.40 75.39
C ASN A 2 6.37 -14.07 74.30
N HIS A 3 6.79 -13.31 73.28
CA HIS A 3 7.07 -13.79 71.90
C HIS A 3 5.78 -14.22 71.16
N THR A 4 5.41 -13.64 70.02
CA THR A 4 6.13 -13.82 68.75
C THR A 4 5.57 -12.85 67.71
N LEU A 5 6.47 -12.15 67.03
CA LEU A 5 6.23 -11.25 65.90
C LEU A 5 6.07 -12.10 64.63
N HIS A 6 4.87 -12.15 64.04
CA HIS A 6 4.70 -12.70 62.69
C HIS A 6 4.70 -11.55 61.68
N ILE A 7 5.86 -11.34 61.07
CA ILE A 7 6.04 -10.51 59.90
C ILE A 7 5.39 -11.24 58.73
N VAL A 8 4.20 -10.81 58.32
CA VAL A 8 3.58 -11.24 57.06
C VAL A 8 4.09 -10.31 55.98
N THR A 9 5.09 -10.77 55.23
CA THR A 9 5.63 -10.10 54.05
C THR A 9 4.57 -10.12 52.96
N ALA A 10 3.87 -9.00 52.77
CA ALA A 10 2.98 -8.81 51.63
C ALA A 10 3.84 -8.61 50.37
N ILE A 11 3.88 -9.63 49.52
CA ILE A 11 4.51 -9.57 48.20
C ILE A 11 3.68 -8.62 47.33
N VAL A 12 4.26 -7.46 47.01
CA VAL A 12 3.71 -6.51 46.03
C VAL A 12 3.98 -7.09 44.64
N LEU A 13 2.96 -7.70 44.03
CA LEU A 13 2.99 -8.05 42.60
C LEU A 13 2.34 -6.89 41.83
N ALA A 14 3.15 -5.88 41.52
CA ALA A 14 2.75 -4.81 40.60
C ALA A 14 2.72 -5.37 39.17
N LEU A 15 1.55 -5.81 38.71
CA LEU A 15 1.31 -6.03 37.28
C LEU A 15 1.27 -4.65 36.59
N THR A 16 2.43 -4.18 36.15
CA THR A 16 2.49 -3.12 35.15
C THR A 16 2.18 -3.74 33.79
N LEU A 17 0.88 -3.83 33.47
CA LEU A 17 0.42 -3.95 32.10
C LEU A 17 0.74 -2.63 31.39
N THR A 18 1.99 -2.46 30.98
CA THR A 18 2.36 -1.43 30.02
C THR A 18 1.89 -1.91 28.65
N ALA A 19 0.57 -1.88 28.45
CA ALA A 19 0.00 -1.97 27.13
C ALA A 19 0.37 -0.67 26.41
N CYS A 20 1.52 -0.68 25.74
CA CYS A 20 1.78 0.24 24.64
C CYS A 20 0.84 -0.14 23.49
N SER A 21 -0.47 0.08 23.67
CA SER A 21 -1.37 0.24 22.54
C SER A 21 -0.99 1.57 21.92
N SER A 22 0.01 1.54 21.04
CA SER A 22 0.21 2.58 20.05
C SER A 22 -1.04 2.58 19.17
N HIS A 23 -2.08 3.26 19.65
CA HIS A 23 -3.31 3.52 18.91
C HIS A 23 -2.91 4.41 17.74
N ARG A 24 -2.69 3.77 16.58
CA ARG A 24 -2.36 4.49 15.35
C ARG A 24 -3.55 5.39 15.02
N SER A 25 -3.26 6.63 14.64
CA SER A 25 -4.24 7.52 14.02
C SER A 25 -4.90 6.76 12.85
N ALA A 26 -6.24 6.69 12.83
CA ALA A 26 -7.00 5.97 11.81
C ALA A 26 -6.69 6.42 10.37
N SER A 27 -6.21 7.65 10.20
CA SER A 27 -5.84 8.20 8.89
C SER A 27 -4.34 8.06 8.60
N PRO A 28 -3.96 7.68 7.36
CA PRO A 28 -2.57 7.53 6.96
C PRO A 28 -1.82 8.86 7.02
N ARG A 29 -0.53 8.78 7.36
CA ARG A 29 0.37 9.94 7.32
C ARG A 29 0.73 10.24 5.87
N ILE A 30 0.53 11.48 5.45
CA ILE A 30 0.81 11.89 4.07
C ILE A 30 2.23 12.43 3.98
N THR A 31 3.12 11.69 3.32
CA THR A 31 4.47 12.14 2.98
C THR A 31 4.80 11.79 1.53
N THR A 32 5.88 12.35 1.00
CA THR A 32 6.48 11.81 -0.23
C THR A 32 7.03 10.41 0.03
N GLY A 33 7.08 9.59 -1.02
CA GLY A 33 7.61 8.24 -0.96
C GLY A 33 9.14 8.18 -0.94
N GLN A 34 9.68 7.19 -0.25
CA GLN A 34 11.10 6.82 -0.23
C GLN A 34 11.24 5.36 -0.65
N ALA A 35 12.27 5.03 -1.44
CA ALA A 35 12.55 3.65 -1.80
C ALA A 35 12.83 2.81 -0.55
N VAL A 36 12.27 1.60 -0.50
CA VAL A 36 12.51 0.65 0.59
C VAL A 36 13.78 -0.12 0.29
N GLU A 37 14.76 -0.01 1.19
CA GLU A 37 16.03 -0.74 1.06
C GLU A 37 15.78 -2.26 1.02
N GLY A 38 16.38 -2.93 0.03
CA GLY A 38 16.23 -4.37 -0.18
C GLY A 38 15.01 -4.77 -1.02
N GLU A 39 14.16 -3.82 -1.43
CA GLU A 39 13.02 -4.10 -2.30
C GLU A 39 13.15 -3.42 -3.66
N SER A 40 12.78 -4.14 -4.72
CA SER A 40 12.73 -3.57 -6.07
C SER A 40 11.44 -2.78 -6.26
N ARG A 41 11.56 -1.46 -6.41
CA ARG A 41 10.46 -0.54 -6.74
C ARG A 41 9.30 -0.54 -5.73
N ILE A 42 9.57 -0.85 -4.46
CA ILE A 42 8.64 -0.61 -3.36
C ILE A 42 9.02 0.70 -2.67
N TYR A 43 8.01 1.53 -2.39
CA TYR A 43 8.18 2.86 -1.82
C TYR A 43 7.33 3.02 -0.57
N LEU A 44 7.90 3.57 0.49
CA LEU A 44 7.20 3.92 1.72
C LEU A 44 6.84 5.40 1.71
N ALA A 45 5.55 5.72 1.80
CA ALA A 45 5.03 7.07 2.06
C ALA A 45 4.22 7.05 3.36
N GLY A 46 4.74 7.74 4.38
CA GLY A 46 4.18 7.77 5.73
C GLY A 46 4.20 6.40 6.38
N ASP A 47 3.09 5.69 6.30
CA ASP A 47 2.88 4.34 6.79
C ASP A 47 2.27 3.39 5.76
N MET A 48 2.30 3.79 4.50
CA MET A 48 1.81 3.01 3.37
C MET A 48 2.96 2.66 2.44
N TYR A 49 2.98 1.42 1.99
CA TYR A 49 3.86 0.92 0.96
C TYR A 49 3.15 0.93 -0.40
N PHE A 50 3.89 1.24 -1.45
CA PHE A 50 3.40 1.26 -2.83
C PHE A 50 4.38 0.53 -3.73
N GLY A 51 3.88 -0.34 -4.63
CA GLY A 51 4.77 -1.12 -5.49
C GLY A 51 4.09 -1.73 -6.73
N PRO A 52 4.89 -2.40 -7.59
CA PRO A 52 4.40 -3.26 -8.67
C PRO A 52 3.91 -4.62 -8.12
N GLN A 53 3.71 -5.61 -8.98
CA GLN A 53 3.44 -6.98 -8.56
C GLN A 53 4.60 -7.50 -7.69
N LEU A 54 4.26 -8.06 -6.52
CA LEU A 54 5.21 -8.77 -5.65
C LEU A 54 5.13 -10.28 -5.91
N ASP A 55 6.24 -10.97 -5.66
CA ASP A 55 6.28 -12.43 -5.53
C ASP A 55 6.10 -12.86 -4.06
N ALA A 56 6.06 -14.17 -3.83
CA ALA A 56 5.86 -14.74 -2.49
C ALA A 56 6.94 -14.27 -1.49
N GLU A 57 8.21 -14.28 -1.89
CA GLU A 57 9.31 -13.87 -1.01
C GLU A 57 9.25 -12.37 -0.66
N ALA A 58 8.84 -11.53 -1.62
CA ALA A 58 8.61 -10.11 -1.34
C ALA A 58 7.46 -9.91 -0.36
N PHE A 59 6.36 -10.67 -0.47
CA PHE A 59 5.29 -10.60 0.52
C PHE A 59 5.74 -11.03 1.92
N GLU A 60 6.58 -12.05 2.04
CA GLU A 60 7.20 -12.44 3.32
C GLU A 60 8.03 -11.29 3.92
N ARG A 61 8.90 -10.67 3.12
CA ARG A 61 9.70 -9.52 3.58
C ARG A 61 8.84 -8.32 3.96
N MET A 62 7.71 -8.11 3.27
CA MET A 62 6.75 -7.06 3.65
C MET A 62 6.01 -7.41 4.95
N ALA A 63 5.69 -8.68 5.19
CA ALA A 63 5.13 -9.16 6.46
C ALA A 63 6.10 -8.91 7.63
N ASP A 64 7.40 -9.17 7.44
CA ASP A 64 8.46 -8.90 8.42
C ASP A 64 8.60 -7.40 8.74
N ARG A 65 8.28 -6.53 7.77
CA ARG A 65 8.19 -5.07 7.96
C ARG A 65 6.88 -4.62 8.61
N GLY A 66 6.03 -5.56 9.00
CA GLY A 66 4.80 -5.31 9.72
C GLY A 66 3.58 -5.03 8.84
N VAL A 67 3.65 -5.25 7.51
CA VAL A 67 2.47 -5.17 6.66
C VAL A 67 1.44 -6.21 7.11
N ARG A 68 0.19 -5.77 7.28
CA ARG A 68 -0.94 -6.62 7.68
C ARG A 68 -2.14 -6.54 6.76
N THR A 69 -2.13 -5.56 5.85
CA THR A 69 -3.14 -5.43 4.81
C THR A 69 -2.45 -5.20 3.47
N VAL A 70 -2.88 -5.94 2.45
CA VAL A 70 -2.50 -5.72 1.06
C VAL A 70 -3.73 -5.34 0.27
N ILE A 71 -3.65 -4.20 -0.44
CA ILE A 71 -4.66 -3.74 -1.38
C ILE A 71 -4.11 -3.93 -2.80
N ASN A 72 -4.71 -4.86 -3.54
CA ASN A 72 -4.37 -5.12 -4.93
C ASN A 72 -5.33 -4.40 -5.86
N LEU A 73 -4.76 -3.65 -6.81
CA LEU A 73 -5.49 -2.85 -7.80
C LEU A 73 -5.35 -3.39 -9.23
N ARG A 74 -4.91 -4.65 -9.41
CA ARG A 74 -4.94 -5.34 -10.70
C ARG A 74 -6.37 -5.59 -11.14
N SER A 75 -6.61 -5.58 -12.45
CA SER A 75 -7.95 -5.89 -12.98
C SER A 75 -8.28 -7.36 -12.69
N THR A 76 -9.57 -7.71 -12.74
CA THR A 76 -10.04 -9.08 -12.57
C THR A 76 -9.37 -10.01 -13.58
N SER A 77 -9.36 -9.62 -14.85
CA SER A 77 -8.67 -10.38 -15.91
C SER A 77 -7.17 -10.54 -15.66
N GLU A 78 -6.47 -9.50 -15.19
CA GLU A 78 -5.04 -9.60 -14.87
C GLU A 78 -4.75 -10.58 -13.71
N MET A 79 -5.67 -10.74 -12.77
CA MET A 79 -5.53 -11.70 -11.65
C MET A 79 -5.85 -13.13 -12.08
N ILE A 80 -6.85 -13.30 -12.95
CA ILE A 80 -7.12 -14.60 -13.59
C ILE A 80 -5.89 -15.06 -14.36
N GLU A 81 -5.27 -14.20 -15.17
CA GLU A 81 -4.06 -14.56 -15.91
C GLU A 81 -2.87 -14.84 -15.00
N LEU A 82 -2.73 -14.12 -13.88
CA LEU A 82 -1.65 -14.37 -12.92
C LEU A 82 -1.76 -15.75 -12.25
N ALA A 83 -2.99 -16.18 -11.93
CA ALA A 83 -3.25 -17.45 -11.25
C ALA A 83 -3.22 -18.66 -12.17
N ARG A 84 -3.10 -18.47 -13.49
CA ARG A 84 -3.10 -19.56 -14.47
C ARG A 84 -1.69 -20.10 -14.68
N ASP A 85 -1.58 -21.43 -14.69
CA ASP A 85 -0.41 -22.10 -15.24
C ASP A 85 -0.28 -21.75 -16.73
N THR A 86 0.92 -21.38 -17.14
CA THR A 86 1.28 -21.28 -18.55
C THR A 86 1.86 -22.61 -19.01
N ILE A 87 1.72 -22.92 -20.30
CA ILE A 87 2.37 -24.08 -20.92
C ILE A 87 3.05 -23.57 -22.19
N ASP A 88 4.36 -23.77 -22.27
CA ASP A 88 5.19 -23.49 -23.44
C ASP A 88 6.04 -24.72 -23.82
N GLU A 89 6.91 -24.59 -24.82
CA GLU A 89 7.79 -25.66 -25.29
C GLU A 89 8.78 -26.16 -24.21
N GLU A 90 8.93 -25.41 -23.11
CA GLU A 90 9.90 -25.63 -22.04
C GLU A 90 9.24 -26.19 -20.76
N GLY A 91 7.92 -26.44 -20.79
CA GLY A 91 7.19 -27.05 -19.69
C GLY A 91 6.33 -26.11 -18.86
N GLY A 92 6.26 -24.82 -19.22
CA GLY A 92 5.36 -23.86 -18.62
C GLY A 92 5.81 -23.26 -17.28
N THR A 93 5.08 -22.26 -16.81
CA THR A 93 5.30 -21.61 -15.51
C THR A 93 4.04 -21.77 -14.65
N PRO A 94 4.16 -22.26 -13.40
CA PRO A 94 3.02 -22.32 -12.49
C PRO A 94 2.41 -20.94 -12.25
N GLY A 95 1.08 -20.88 -12.16
CA GLY A 95 0.36 -19.69 -11.78
C GLY A 95 0.65 -19.28 -10.33
N PHE A 96 0.41 -18.01 -10.02
CA PHE A 96 0.59 -17.46 -8.68
C PHE A 96 -0.75 -17.05 -8.07
N ASP A 97 -1.21 -17.81 -7.08
CA ASP A 97 -2.35 -17.47 -6.24
C ASP A 97 -1.92 -16.54 -5.11
N GLU A 98 -1.98 -15.23 -5.39
CA GLU A 98 -1.63 -14.18 -4.44
C GLU A 98 -2.49 -14.21 -3.17
N ALA A 99 -3.79 -14.50 -3.31
CA ALA A 99 -4.70 -14.52 -2.18
C ALA A 99 -4.35 -15.66 -1.21
N ALA A 100 -4.01 -16.83 -1.74
CA ALA A 100 -3.52 -17.95 -0.94
C ALA A 100 -2.17 -17.64 -0.28
N ALA A 101 -1.23 -17.04 -1.01
CA ALA A 101 0.08 -16.66 -0.48
C ALA A 101 -0.04 -15.67 0.69
N LEU A 102 -0.87 -14.63 0.56
CA LEU A 102 -1.10 -13.64 1.62
C LEU A 102 -1.86 -14.21 2.81
N SER A 103 -2.84 -15.09 2.56
CA SER A 103 -3.56 -15.82 3.60
C SER A 103 -2.62 -16.65 4.48
N ALA A 104 -1.65 -17.34 3.87
CA ALA A 104 -0.64 -18.12 4.59
C ALA A 104 0.24 -17.26 5.52
N LEU A 105 0.41 -15.97 5.21
CA LEU A 105 1.14 -15.00 6.03
C LEU A 105 0.26 -14.30 7.08
N GLY A 106 -1.05 -14.61 7.11
CA GLY A 106 -2.01 -13.92 7.97
C GLY A 106 -2.19 -12.44 7.60
N ILE A 107 -1.97 -12.10 6.33
CA ILE A 107 -2.18 -10.77 5.79
C ILE A 107 -3.61 -10.66 5.25
N ASN A 108 -4.31 -9.59 5.63
CA ASN A 108 -5.63 -9.29 5.08
C ASN A 108 -5.48 -8.84 3.61
N TYR A 109 -6.11 -9.59 2.69
CA TYR A 109 -6.08 -9.31 1.27
C TYR A 109 -7.37 -8.62 0.82
N ILE A 110 -7.23 -7.46 0.17
CA ILE A 110 -8.34 -6.68 -0.37
C ILE A 110 -8.08 -6.43 -1.85
N HIS A 111 -8.95 -6.92 -2.71
CA HIS A 111 -8.87 -6.71 -4.16
C HIS A 111 -9.88 -5.63 -4.58
N ILE A 112 -9.38 -4.52 -5.11
CA ILE A 112 -10.19 -3.42 -5.69
C ILE A 112 -9.79 -3.33 -7.16
N PRO A 113 -10.46 -4.07 -8.06
CA PRO A 113 -10.00 -4.20 -9.43
C PRO A 113 -10.16 -2.90 -10.21
N LEU A 114 -9.12 -2.53 -10.97
CA LEU A 114 -9.09 -1.27 -11.73
C LEU A 114 -8.53 -1.45 -13.15
N GLY A 115 -9.08 -0.69 -14.09
CA GLY A 115 -8.68 -0.67 -15.48
C GLY A 115 -9.11 -1.92 -16.24
N GLY A 116 -8.67 -2.03 -17.49
CA GLY A 116 -9.06 -3.15 -18.35
C GLY A 116 -10.58 -3.28 -18.46
N ASP A 117 -11.06 -4.44 -18.06
CA ASP A 117 -12.47 -4.85 -18.00
C ASP A 117 -13.28 -4.20 -16.86
N ASP A 118 -12.63 -3.74 -15.78
CA ASP A 118 -13.31 -3.23 -14.59
C ASP A 118 -13.56 -1.71 -14.62
N GLY A 119 -12.72 -0.95 -15.35
CA GLY A 119 -12.85 0.52 -15.45
C GLY A 119 -12.33 1.28 -14.23
N TYR A 120 -12.84 2.50 -14.02
CA TYR A 120 -12.52 3.36 -12.87
C TYR A 120 -13.77 4.13 -12.44
N GLU A 121 -14.21 3.95 -11.20
CA GLU A 121 -15.42 4.54 -10.66
C GLU A 121 -15.15 5.26 -9.32
N PRO A 122 -15.96 6.27 -8.95
CA PRO A 122 -15.84 6.91 -7.64
C PRO A 122 -15.93 5.92 -6.47
N ALA A 123 -16.73 4.86 -6.61
CA ALA A 123 -16.88 3.83 -5.58
C ALA A 123 -15.55 3.12 -5.25
N ASP A 124 -14.59 3.07 -6.18
CA ASP A 124 -13.30 2.42 -5.95
C ASP A 124 -12.46 3.19 -4.93
N VAL A 125 -12.56 4.52 -4.96
CA VAL A 125 -11.88 5.37 -3.97
C VAL A 125 -12.59 5.28 -2.61
N ASP A 126 -13.90 5.05 -2.56
CA ASP A 126 -14.63 4.78 -1.31
C ASP A 126 -14.15 3.47 -0.68
N ALA A 127 -14.07 2.41 -1.49
CA ALA A 127 -13.55 1.10 -1.07
C ALA A 127 -12.10 1.21 -0.60
N PHE A 128 -11.27 1.98 -1.31
CA PHE A 128 -9.88 2.22 -0.93
C PHE A 128 -9.77 2.98 0.40
N ALA A 129 -10.53 4.06 0.58
CA ALA A 129 -10.57 4.84 1.83
C ALA A 129 -11.00 3.96 3.01
N HIS A 130 -12.04 3.16 2.84
CA HIS A 130 -12.49 2.24 3.86
C HIS A 130 -11.43 1.19 4.23
N ALA A 131 -10.75 0.63 3.22
CA ALA A 131 -9.71 -0.37 3.41
C ALA A 131 -8.52 0.15 4.23
N ILE A 132 -8.06 1.38 3.96
CA ILE A 132 -6.93 1.97 4.68
C ILE A 132 -7.32 2.42 6.10
N GLU A 133 -8.53 2.92 6.30
CA GLU A 133 -9.02 3.36 7.62
C GLU A 133 -9.31 2.18 8.56
N SER A 134 -9.68 1.04 7.99
CA SER A 134 -9.94 -0.20 8.75
C SER A 134 -8.68 -1.03 8.99
N ALA A 135 -7.55 -0.68 8.37
CA ALA A 135 -6.33 -1.48 8.45
C ALA A 135 -5.64 -1.34 9.81
N HIS A 136 -5.17 -2.47 10.34
CA HIS A 136 -4.34 -2.52 11.55
C HIS A 136 -2.87 -2.62 11.19
N GLY A 137 -2.19 -1.47 11.09
CA GLY A 137 -0.76 -1.39 10.77
C GLY A 137 -0.49 -0.93 9.33
N PRO A 138 0.78 -1.00 8.89
CA PRO A 138 1.15 -0.62 7.53
C PRO A 138 0.37 -1.37 6.45
N VAL A 139 -0.06 -0.62 5.43
CA VAL A 139 -0.79 -1.14 4.26
C VAL A 139 0.15 -1.15 3.07
N LEU A 140 0.18 -2.24 2.31
CA LEU A 140 0.81 -2.28 1.00
C LEU A 140 -0.26 -2.14 -0.09
N VAL A 141 -0.06 -1.21 -1.01
CA VAL A 141 -0.93 -1.01 -2.18
C VAL A 141 -0.13 -1.32 -3.44
N HIS A 142 -0.62 -2.20 -4.30
CA HIS A 142 0.06 -2.51 -5.55
C HIS A 142 -0.89 -2.71 -6.73
N CYS A 143 -0.31 -2.83 -7.92
CA CYS A 143 -0.99 -3.32 -9.11
C CYS A 143 0.04 -4.09 -9.96
N LEU A 144 -0.07 -4.09 -11.29
CA LEU A 144 0.99 -4.68 -12.14
C LEU A 144 2.31 -3.89 -12.06
N SER A 145 2.30 -2.59 -12.39
CA SER A 145 3.51 -1.75 -12.48
C SER A 145 3.69 -0.72 -11.36
N GLY A 146 2.69 -0.60 -10.47
CA GLY A 146 2.58 0.45 -9.44
C GLY A 146 1.87 1.73 -9.90
N ALA A 147 1.57 1.87 -11.20
CA ALA A 147 0.93 3.08 -11.73
C ALA A 147 -0.49 3.32 -11.17
N ARG A 148 -1.33 2.28 -11.09
CA ARG A 148 -2.69 2.38 -10.52
C ARG A 148 -2.66 2.68 -9.03
N ALA A 149 -1.72 2.09 -8.29
CA ALA A 149 -1.52 2.39 -6.87
C ALA A 149 -1.22 3.88 -6.64
N ARG A 150 -0.35 4.47 -7.47
CA ARG A 150 -0.09 5.92 -7.45
C ARG A 150 -1.34 6.74 -7.79
N VAL A 151 -2.08 6.39 -8.85
CA VAL A 151 -3.27 7.14 -9.28
C VAL A 151 -4.39 7.04 -8.23
N MET A 152 -4.64 5.87 -7.66
CA MET A 152 -5.61 5.68 -6.57
C MET A 152 -5.24 6.54 -5.36
N TRP A 153 -3.95 6.59 -5.00
CA TRP A 153 -3.49 7.44 -3.92
C TRP A 153 -3.68 8.93 -4.22
N GLN A 154 -3.43 9.37 -5.46
CA GLN A 154 -3.74 10.74 -5.88
C GLN A 154 -5.24 11.07 -5.76
N ALA A 155 -6.11 10.16 -6.21
CA ALA A 155 -7.55 10.32 -6.11
C ALA A 155 -8.02 10.43 -4.66
N TYR A 156 -7.53 9.56 -3.78
CA TYR A 156 -7.78 9.63 -2.34
C TYR A 156 -7.30 10.96 -1.73
N LEU A 157 -6.09 11.42 -2.05
CA LEU A 157 -5.56 12.68 -1.54
C LEU A 157 -6.43 13.88 -1.94
N VAL A 158 -6.89 13.92 -3.19
CA VAL A 158 -7.75 15.01 -3.66
C VAL A 158 -9.11 14.95 -3.00
N ARG A 159 -9.76 13.78 -3.04
CA ARG A 159 -11.17 13.66 -2.67
C ARG A 159 -11.39 13.58 -1.16
N GLU A 160 -10.59 12.77 -0.46
CA GLU A 160 -10.77 12.53 0.98
C GLU A 160 -9.92 13.45 1.86
N ARG A 161 -8.81 13.99 1.31
CA ARG A 161 -7.83 14.76 2.09
C ARG A 161 -7.73 16.23 1.69
N GLY A 162 -8.49 16.67 0.68
CA GLY A 162 -8.63 18.07 0.29
C GLY A 162 -7.39 18.68 -0.38
N TYR A 163 -6.46 17.86 -0.86
CA TYR A 163 -5.34 18.34 -1.66
C TYR A 163 -5.79 18.76 -3.06
N THR A 164 -5.06 19.68 -3.68
CA THR A 164 -5.21 19.90 -5.12
C THR A 164 -4.58 18.75 -5.90
N LEU A 165 -4.98 18.56 -7.16
CA LEU A 165 -4.34 17.55 -8.03
C LEU A 165 -2.83 17.78 -8.15
N ASP A 166 -2.37 19.02 -8.31
CA ASP A 166 -0.94 19.35 -8.39
C ASP A 166 -0.19 18.95 -7.12
N GLN A 167 -0.77 19.17 -5.94
CA GLN A 167 -0.19 18.74 -4.68
C GLN A 167 -0.13 17.21 -4.58
N ALA A 168 -1.21 16.51 -4.97
CA ALA A 168 -1.24 15.06 -4.98
C ALA A 168 -0.21 14.47 -5.95
N VAL A 169 -0.04 15.07 -7.13
CA VAL A 169 1.00 14.68 -8.10
C VAL A 169 2.40 14.87 -7.51
N GLU A 170 2.67 15.97 -6.80
CA GLU A 170 3.99 16.19 -6.17
C GLU A 170 4.23 15.21 -5.00
N ILE A 171 3.23 14.98 -4.14
CA ILE A 171 3.33 14.02 -3.02
C ILE A 171 3.66 12.63 -3.55
N THR A 172 2.98 12.21 -4.60
CA THR A 172 3.13 10.87 -5.17
C THR A 172 4.23 10.78 -6.23
N ARG A 173 4.96 11.86 -6.47
CA ARG A 173 5.98 11.95 -7.52
C ARG A 173 7.10 10.94 -7.35
N THR A 174 7.30 10.38 -6.17
CA THR A 174 8.36 9.39 -5.91
C THR A 174 7.83 7.95 -5.86
N LEU A 175 6.53 7.72 -6.06
CA LEU A 175 5.92 6.40 -6.05
C LEU A 175 5.91 5.78 -7.45
N GLY A 176 6.83 4.85 -7.71
CA GLY A 176 6.97 4.14 -8.99
C GLY A 176 8.20 4.55 -9.80
N ASP A 177 8.23 4.22 -11.09
CA ASP A 177 9.38 4.49 -11.97
C ASP A 177 9.60 5.98 -12.16
N GLN A 178 10.56 6.52 -11.42
CA GLN A 178 10.89 7.94 -11.42
C GLN A 178 12.37 8.16 -11.76
N PRO A 179 12.71 9.25 -12.50
CA PRO A 179 11.79 10.29 -12.99
C PRO A 179 10.78 9.75 -14.00
N TYR A 180 9.60 10.40 -14.10
CA TYR A 180 8.59 10.07 -15.12
C TYR A 180 9.29 9.86 -16.45
N SER A 181 8.96 8.81 -17.20
CA SER A 181 9.68 8.48 -18.45
C SER A 181 9.81 9.68 -19.38
N ILE A 182 8.81 10.57 -19.40
CA ILE A 182 8.86 11.83 -20.14
C ILE A 182 9.91 12.82 -19.60
N GLU A 183 10.08 13.00 -18.29
CA GLU A 183 11.11 13.88 -17.72
C GLU A 183 12.51 13.35 -17.98
N ARG A 184 12.69 12.02 -17.96
CA ARG A 184 13.93 11.37 -18.37
C ARG A 184 14.24 11.64 -19.84
N LEU A 185 13.24 11.46 -20.71
CA LEU A 185 13.36 11.74 -22.15
C LEU A 185 13.63 13.23 -22.42
N LEU A 186 13.06 14.12 -21.60
CA LEU A 186 13.21 15.57 -21.74
C LEU A 186 14.45 16.12 -21.03
N GLY A 187 15.11 15.34 -20.18
CA GLY A 187 16.23 15.79 -19.34
C GLY A 187 15.88 16.93 -18.37
N LYS A 188 14.60 17.17 -18.11
CA LYS A 188 14.11 18.26 -17.26
C LYS A 188 12.80 17.91 -16.58
N ARG A 189 12.57 18.54 -15.42
CA ARG A 189 11.28 18.44 -14.73
C ARG A 189 10.19 19.16 -15.51
N ILE A 190 9.00 18.55 -15.54
CA ILE A 190 7.79 19.16 -16.07
C ILE A 190 6.91 19.59 -14.90
N HIS A 191 6.46 20.85 -14.94
CA HIS A 191 5.41 21.33 -14.05
C HIS A 191 4.17 21.50 -14.91
N GLN A 192 3.10 20.76 -14.61
CA GLN A 192 1.82 21.07 -15.25
C GLN A 192 1.34 22.41 -14.71
N LYS A 193 1.21 23.42 -15.59
CA LYS A 193 0.40 24.60 -15.28
C LYS A 193 -1.06 24.23 -15.53
N PRO A 194 -2.02 24.72 -14.72
CA PRO A 194 -3.44 24.54 -15.01
C PRO A 194 -3.74 24.99 -16.44
N THR A 195 -4.30 24.07 -17.22
CA THR A 195 -4.42 24.17 -18.68
C THR A 195 -5.21 25.42 -19.08
N ARG A 196 -4.62 26.25 -19.93
CA ARG A 196 -5.38 27.25 -20.72
C ARG A 196 -6.26 26.43 -21.67
N ALA A 197 -7.58 26.57 -21.55
CA ALA A 197 -8.54 25.81 -22.35
C ALA A 197 -8.08 25.69 -23.80
N LEU A 198 -8.00 24.46 -24.32
CA LEU A 198 -7.69 24.21 -25.71
C LEU A 198 -8.78 24.91 -26.52
N GLN A 199 -8.44 26.06 -27.14
CA GLN A 199 -9.31 26.66 -28.14
C GLN A 199 -9.47 25.64 -29.25
N GLN A 200 -10.64 25.03 -29.32
CA GLN A 200 -11.04 24.22 -30.46
C GLN A 200 -10.98 25.14 -31.68
N SER A 201 -10.05 24.87 -32.58
CA SER A 201 -10.08 25.45 -33.91
C SER A 201 -11.28 24.86 -34.64
N ASN A 202 -12.28 25.69 -34.90
CA ASN A 202 -13.36 25.43 -35.86
C ASN A 202 -12.81 25.20 -37.26
#